data_AF-A0A3B8WUF1-F1
#
_entry.id   AF-A0A3B8WUF1-F1
#
_cell.length_a   1.000
_cell.length_b   1.000
_cell.length_c   1.000
_cell.angle_alpha   90.00
_cell.angle_beta   90.00
_cell.angle_gamma   90.00
#
_symmetry.space_group_name_H-M   'P 1'
#
loop_
_entity.id
_entity.type
_entity.pdbx_description
1 polymer ?
#
loop_
_entity_poly.entity_id
_entity_poly.type
_entity_poly.pdbx_seq_one_letter_code
_entity_poly.pdbx_strand_id
1 'polypeptide(L)' 'MELKWQISHSDKEEGLIQARTPMNLWTWGDLVTVYIIEENQNRILVEVTSASPQQYDWGKNKSNIEKFYSRLSEKLQAN' A
#
# COMPACT_ATOMS: atom_id res chain seq x y z
N MET A 1 -10.88 2.53 -9.32
CA MET A 1 -9.85 3.33 -10.05
C MET A 1 -8.47 2.68 -9.84
N GLU A 2 -7.54 2.67 -10.80
CA GLU A 2 -6.23 2.02 -10.59
C GLU A 2 -5.26 2.86 -9.76
N LEU A 3 -4.52 2.22 -8.84
CA LEU A 3 -3.56 2.89 -7.95
C LEU A 3 -2.33 3.44 -8.68
N LYS A 4 -1.91 2.78 -9.77
CA LYS A 4 -0.68 3.08 -10.53
C LYS A 4 0.62 3.04 -9.69
N TRP A 5 0.60 2.37 -8.54
CA TRP A 5 1.78 2.20 -7.71
C TRP A 5 2.75 1.22 -8.37
N GLN A 6 4.05 1.49 -8.28
CA GLN A 6 5.09 0.63 -8.82
C GLN A 6 5.68 -0.23 -7.69
N ILE A 7 5.61 -1.55 -7.83
CA ILE A 7 6.25 -2.46 -6.87
C ILE A 7 7.77 -2.29 -6.99
N SER A 8 8.41 -1.91 -5.89
CA SER A 8 9.86 -1.78 -5.80
C SER A 8 10.53 -3.04 -5.23
N HIS A 9 9.81 -3.78 -4.39
CA HIS A 9 10.27 -5.03 -3.80
C HIS A 9 9.08 -5.87 -3.36
N SER A 10 9.21 -7.20 -3.41
CA SER A 10 8.23 -8.13 -2.87
C SER A 10 8.92 -9.39 -2.42
N ASP A 11 8.56 -9.88 -1.24
CA ASP A 11 9.02 -11.12 -0.67
C ASP A 11 7.79 -11.94 -0.24
N LYS A 12 7.67 -13.14 -0.80
CA LYS A 12 6.53 -14.01 -0.52
C LYS A 12 6.68 -14.74 0.81
N GLU A 13 7.90 -15.11 1.19
CA GLU A 13 8.15 -15.84 2.44
C GLU A 13 7.91 -14.94 3.64
N GLU A 14 8.30 -13.67 3.53
CA GLU A 14 8.09 -12.65 4.57
C GLU A 14 6.73 -11.93 4.47
N GLY A 15 5.89 -12.29 3.48
CA GLY A 15 4.59 -11.64 3.26
C GLY A 15 4.69 -10.14 2.96
N LEU A 16 5.80 -9.68 2.41
CA LEU A 16 6.14 -8.26 2.25
C LEU A 16 5.92 -7.78 0.81
N ILE A 17 5.26 -6.64 0.65
CA ILE A 17 5.20 -5.92 -0.63
C ILE A 17 5.52 -4.45 -0.37
N GLN A 18 6.53 -3.95 -1.07
CA GLN A 18 6.88 -2.53 -1.07
C GLN A 18 6.60 -1.93 -2.44
N ALA A 19 5.91 -0.80 -2.45
CA ALA A 19 5.57 -0.08 -3.66
C ALA A 19 5.76 1.43 -3.48
N ARG A 20 6.04 2.11 -4.59
CA ARG A 20 6.10 3.58 -4.63
C ARG A 20 4.86 4.14 -5.29
N THR A 21 4.26 5.15 -4.65
CA THR A 21 3.16 5.90 -5.26
C THR A 21 3.66 6.80 -6.39
N PRO A 22 2.83 7.10 -7.41
CA PRO A 22 3.20 8.02 -8.47
C PRO A 22 3.69 9.36 -7.92
N MET A 23 4.86 9.77 -8.42
CA MET A 23 5.37 11.10 -8.19
C MET A 23 4.51 12.12 -8.95
N ASN A 24 4.37 13.31 -8.37
CA ASN A 24 3.96 14.49 -9.13
C ASN A 24 5.05 15.57 -9.00
N LEU A 25 4.91 16.70 -9.70
CA LEU A 25 5.91 17.78 -9.69
C LEU A 25 6.24 18.31 -8.28
N TRP A 26 5.42 17.98 -7.28
CA TRP A 26 5.53 18.44 -5.89
C TRP A 26 5.87 17.32 -4.89
N THR A 27 5.92 16.04 -5.31
CA THR A 27 6.16 14.91 -4.41
C THR A 27 7.11 13.88 -5.01
N TRP A 28 8.03 13.41 -4.18
CA TRP A 28 8.95 12.30 -4.52
C TRP A 28 8.28 10.92 -4.43
N GLY A 29 6.95 10.87 -4.36
CA GLY A 29 6.18 9.66 -4.08
C GLY A 29 6.34 9.23 -2.62
N ASP A 30 5.43 8.37 -2.20
CA ASP A 30 5.47 7.76 -0.86
C ASP A 30 5.85 6.29 -1.02
N LEU A 31 6.64 5.78 -0.06
CA LEU A 31 6.91 4.36 0.07
C LEU A 31 5.75 3.73 0.83
N VAL A 32 5.00 2.87 0.15
CA VAL A 32 3.94 2.07 0.77
C VAL A 32 4.49 0.68 1.03
N THR A 33 4.37 0.22 2.27
CA THR A 33 4.74 -1.14 2.68
C THR A 33 3.48 -1.86 3.12
N VAL A 34 3.25 -3.04 2.55
CA VAL A 34 2.15 -3.94 2.86
C VAL A 34 2.74 -5.21 3.45
N TYR A 35 2.22 -5.64 4.59
CA TYR A 35 2.49 -6.95 5.17
C TYR A 35 1.23 -7.81 5.10
N ILE A 36 1.41 -9.06 4.70
CA ILE A 36 0.38 -10.08 4.64
C ILE A 36 0.78 -11.13 5.67
N ILE A 37 0.09 -11.12 6.81
CA ILE A 37 0.42 -11.93 7.98
C ILE A 37 -0.66 -13.01 8.10
N GLU A 38 -0.26 -14.29 8.17
CA GLU A 38 -1.19 -15.37 8.49
C GLU A 38 -1.54 -15.29 9.98
N GLU A 39 -2.80 -15.00 10.31
CA GLU A 39 -3.27 -14.94 11.69
C GLU A 39 -3.73 -16.33 12.16
N ASN A 40 -4.40 -17.08 11.28
CA ASN A 40 -4.77 -18.49 11.45
C ASN A 40 -5.16 -19.10 10.09
N GLN A 41 -5.54 -20.40 10.09
CA GLN A 41 -5.85 -21.19 8.88
C GLN A 41 -6.85 -20.54 7.91
N ASN A 42 -7.74 -19.65 8.38
CA ASN A 42 -8.78 -19.03 7.55
C ASN A 42 -8.74 -17.50 7.58
N ARG A 43 -7.70 -16.90 8.15
CA ARG A 43 -7.63 -15.44 8.30
C ARG A 43 -6.21 -14.92 8.08
N ILE A 44 -6.13 -13.93 7.21
CA ILE A 44 -4.94 -13.11 7.02
C ILE A 44 -5.20 -11.70 7.59
N LEU A 45 -4.17 -11.13 8.20
CA LEU A 45 -4.10 -9.72 8.54
C LEU A 45 -3.29 -9.01 7.44
N VAL A 46 -3.84 -7.93 6.90
CA VAL A 46 -3.14 -7.06 5.96
C VAL A 46 -2.82 -5.76 6.67
N GLU A 47 -1.54 -5.51 6.92
CA GLU A 47 -1.07 -4.24 7.49
C GLU A 47 -0.50 -3.35 6.40
N VAL A 48 -0.80 -2.05 6.44
CA VAL A 48 -0.39 -1.11 5.40
C VAL A 48 0.17 0.14 6.06
N THR A 49 1.37 0.51 5.64
CA THR A 49 2.02 1.76 6.05
C THR A 49 2.38 2.57 4.83
N SER A 50 2.27 3.89 4.93
CA SER A 50 2.73 4.83 3.90
C SER A 50 3.68 5.80 4.57
N ALA A 51 4.89 5.92 4.04
CA ALA A 51 5.92 6.83 4.53
C ALA A 51 6.29 7.82 3.42
N SER A 52 6.24 9.11 3.75
CA SER A 52 6.67 10.18 2.85
C SER A 52 8.06 10.67 3.25
N PRO A 53 8.99 10.86 2.31
CA PRO A 53 10.26 11.54 2.59
C PRO A 53 10.07 13.06 2.82
N GLN A 54 8.86 13.59 2.62
CA GLN A 54 8.54 15.00 2.85
C GLN A 54 8.31 15.28 4.33
N GLN A 55 8.86 16.39 4.83
CA GLN A 55 8.68 16.84 6.21
C GLN A 55 7.22 17.25 6.53
N TYR A 56 6.42 17.58 5.51
CA TYR A 56 5.01 17.91 5.67
C TYR A 56 4.12 16.88 4.95
N ASP A 57 3.48 16.02 5.74
CA ASP A 57 2.49 15.06 5.26
C ASP A 57 1.09 15.71 5.30
N TRP A 58 0.62 16.21 4.15
CA TRP A 58 -0.73 16.77 3.98
C TRP A 58 -1.83 15.67 3.97
N GLY A 59 -1.73 14.69 4.86
CA GLY A 59 -2.62 13.53 4.89
C GLY A 59 -2.49 12.60 3.67
N LYS A 60 -1.37 12.69 2.93
CA LYS A 60 -1.09 11.86 1.75
C LYS A 60 -0.97 10.40 2.17
N ASN A 61 -0.32 10.13 3.31
CA ASN A 61 -0.17 8.77 3.82
C ASN A 61 -1.52 8.13 4.13
N LYS A 62 -2.41 8.86 4.83
CA LYS A 62 -3.78 8.40 5.09
C LYS A 62 -4.54 8.14 3.80
N SER A 63 -4.48 9.06 2.84
CA SER A 63 -5.14 8.90 1.54
C SER A 63 -4.62 7.70 0.76
N ASN A 64 -3.32 7.40 0.80
CA ASN A 64 -2.74 6.22 0.15
C ASN A 64 -3.28 4.93 0.77
N ILE A 65 -3.32 4.85 2.10
CA ILE A 65 -3.85 3.69 2.83
C ILE A 65 -5.33 3.48 2.51
N GLU A 66 -6.14 4.53 2.50
CA GLU A 66 -7.57 4.45 2.15
C GLU A 66 -7.79 3.98 0.71
N LYS A 67 -7.01 4.51 -0.24
CA LYS A 67 -7.05 4.07 -1.65
C LYS A 67 -6.67 2.60 -1.79
N PHE A 68 -5.66 2.12 -1.04
CA PHE A 68 -5.29 0.72 -1.04
C PHE A 68 -6.46 -0.17 -0.62
N TYR A 69 -7.07 0.10 0.54
CA TYR A 69 -8.18 -0.72 1.03
C TYR A 69 -9.41 -0.64 0.13
N SER A 70 -9.73 0.54 -0.41
CA SER A 70 -10.80 0.68 -1.39
C SER A 70 -10.55 -0.21 -2.61
N ARG A 71 -9.33 -0.20 -3.16
CA ARG A 71 -9.00 -1.03 -4.33
C ARG A 71 -8.93 -2.52 -4.02
N LEU A 72 -8.43 -2.88 -2.84
CA LEU A 72 -8.42 -4.26 -2.37
C LEU A 72 -9.85 -4.81 -2.23
N SER A 73 -10.75 -4.03 -1.62
CA SER A 73 -12.17 -4.39 -1.51
C SER A 73 -12.81 -4.58 -2.88
N GLU A 74 -12.62 -3.63 -3.81
CA GLU A 74 -13.09 -3.76 -5.20
C GLU A 74 -12.59 -5.05 -5.88
N LYS A 75 -11.34 -5.44 -5.63
CA LYS A 75 -10.73 -6.64 -6.24
C LYS A 75 -11.18 -7.95 -5.60
N LEU A 76 -11.47 -7.95 -4.31
CA LEU A 76 -11.98 -9.12 -3.60
C LEU A 76 -13.46 -9.37 -3.88
N GLN A 77 -14.25 -8.31 -4.12
CA GLN A 77 -15.68 -8.42 -4.45
C GLN A 77 -15.96 -8.69 -5.95
N ALA A 78 -14.99 -8.39 -6.83
CA ALA A 78 -15.12 -8.61 -8.26
C ALA A 78 -14.80 -10.06 -8.71
N ASN A 79 -14.45 -10.93 -7.75
CA ASN A 79 -14.32 -12.38 -7.92
C ASN A 79 -15.43 -13.10 -7.16
#